data_AF-A0A930U5S8-F1
#
_entry.id   AF-A0A930U5S8-F1
#
_cell.length_a   1.000
_cell.length_b   1.000
_cell.length_c   1.000
_cell.angle_alpha   90.00
_cell.angle_beta   90.00
_cell.angle_gamma   90.00
#
_symmetry.space_group_name_H-M   'P 1'
#
loop_
_entity.id
_entity.type
_entity.pdbx_description
1 polymer ?
#
loop_
_entity_poly.entity_id
_entity_poly.type
_entity_poly.pdbx_seq_one_letter_code
_entity_poly.pdbx_strand_id
1 'polypeptide(L)' 'MEVPYIEFREGMVAETRDLDENMLLDVDTMGNICAITIEQAARRTGMPELSYEKIPA' A
#
# COMPACT_ATOMS: atom_id res chain seq x y z
N MET A 1 6.26 14.49 6.36
CA MET A 1 4.99 14.13 5.70
C MET A 1 4.76 12.67 6.01
N GLU A 2 3.67 12.32 6.67
CA GLU A 2 3.37 10.92 7.01
C GLU A 2 2.57 10.31 5.86
N VAL A 3 3.08 9.23 5.27
CA VAL A 3 2.39 8.42 4.26
C VAL A 3 1.92 7.13 4.94
N PRO A 4 0.63 6.77 4.83
CA PRO A 4 0.17 5.47 5.31
C PRO A 4 0.94 4.33 4.64
N TYR A 5 1.42 3.42 5.47
CA TYR A 5 2.04 2.16 5.07
C TYR A 5 1.26 1.01 5.71
N ILE A 6 0.77 0.08 4.89
CA ILE A 6 0.02 -1.09 5.35
C ILE A 6 0.81 -2.32 4.97
N GLU A 7 1.29 -3.06 5.97
CA GLU A 7 1.93 -4.35 5.79
C GLU A 7 0.88 -5.48 5.88
N PHE A 8 0.86 -6.36 4.89
CA PHE A 8 0.00 -7.54 4.86
C PHE A 8 0.69 -8.79 5.37
N ARG A 9 2.01 -8.89 5.15
CA ARG A 9 2.85 -9.98 5.62
C ARG A 9 4.31 -9.54 5.67
N GLU A 10 5.05 -10.17 6.58
CA GLU A 10 6.50 -10.08 6.56
C GLU A 10 7.07 -10.82 5.34
N GLY A 11 8.00 -10.18 4.64
CA GLY A 11 8.66 -10.75 3.48
C GLY A 11 9.69 -9.80 2.88
N MET A 12 10.70 -10.36 2.20
CA MET A 12 11.66 -9.56 1.47
C MET A 12 11.00 -8.98 0.21
N VAL A 13 10.86 -7.66 0.17
CA VAL A 13 10.39 -6.94 -1.02
C VAL A 13 11.42 -7.12 -2.14
N ALA A 14 10.97 -7.69 -3.25
CA ALA A 14 11.79 -7.86 -4.45
C ALA A 14 11.62 -6.67 -5.40
N GLU A 15 10.44 -6.08 -5.42
CA GLU A 15 10.12 -4.93 -6.26
C GLU A 15 8.98 -4.10 -5.65
N THR A 16 9.00 -2.80 -5.94
CA THR A 16 7.89 -1.88 -5.66
C THR A 16 7.33 -1.42 -7.01
N ARG A 17 6.00 -1.46 -7.15
CA ARG A 17 5.30 -1.14 -8.40
C ARG A 17 4.24 -0.09 -8.15
N ASP A 18 3.98 0.76 -9.14
CA ASP A 18 2.82 1.64 -9.15
C ASP A 18 1.54 0.79 -9.25
N LEU A 19 0.63 0.94 -8.29
CA LEU A 19 -0.70 0.35 -8.33
C LEU A 19 -1.71 1.29 -9.01
N ASP A 20 -1.61 2.58 -8.70
CA ASP A 20 -2.42 3.67 -9.28
C ASP A 20 -1.66 5.00 -9.15
N GLU A 21 -2.22 6.12 -9.58
CA GLU A 21 -1.58 7.44 -9.65
C GLU A 21 -0.90 7.90 -8.35
N ASN A 22 -1.23 7.32 -7.18
CA ASN A 22 -0.65 7.68 -5.89
C ASN A 22 -0.57 6.52 -4.88
N MET A 23 -0.48 5.28 -5.36
CA MET A 23 -0.35 4.10 -4.51
C MET A 23 0.76 3.19 -5.04
N LEU A 24 1.60 2.72 -4.14
CA LEU A 24 2.68 1.77 -4.43
C LEU A 24 2.38 0.42 -3.79
N LEU A 25 2.78 -0.64 -4.48
CA LEU A 25 2.64 -2.02 -4.06
C LEU A 25 4.03 -2.66 -3.92
N ASP A 26 4.34 -3.18 -2.75
CA ASP A 26 5.53 -3.96 -2.51
C ASP A 26 5.22 -5.44 -2.72
N VAL A 27 5.99 -6.14 -3.57
CA VAL A 27 5.80 -7.57 -3.84
C VAL A 27 7.11 -8.34 -3.69
N ASP A 28 7.01 -9.61 -3.32
CA ASP A 28 8.17 -10.51 -3.21
C ASP A 28 8.53 -11.18 -4.54
N THR A 29 9.59 -11.99 -4.50
CA THR A 29 10.06 -12.79 -5.65
C THR A 29 9.05 -13.80 -6.18
N MET A 30 8.02 -14.13 -5.41
CA MET A 30 6.94 -15.03 -5.80
C MET A 30 5.70 -14.28 -6.33
N GLY A 31 5.75 -12.95 -6.38
CA GLY A 31 4.64 -12.09 -6.79
C GLY A 31 3.56 -11.89 -5.73
N ASN A 32 3.83 -12.27 -4.48
CA ASN A 32 2.90 -12.06 -3.38
C ASN A 32 3.04 -10.64 -2.83
N ILE A 33 1.92 -10.01 -2.49
CA ILE A 33 1.89 -8.65 -1.92
C ILE A 33 2.45 -8.68 -0.49
N CYS A 34 3.44 -7.83 -0.23
CA CYS A 34 4.01 -7.59 1.09
C CYS A 34 3.31 -6.39 1.76
N ALA A 35 3.20 -5.27 1.05
CA ALA A 35 2.68 -4.02 1.61
C ALA A 35 2.13 -3.05 0.54
N ILE A 36 1.44 -2.01 0.99
CA ILE A 36 1.01 -0.86 0.19
C ILE A 36 1.46 0.44 0.84
N THR A 37 1.96 1.38 0.04
CA THR A 37 2.22 2.78 0.43
C THR A 37 1.23 3.71 -0.27
N ILE A 38 0.66 4.68 0.46
CA ILE A 38 -0.30 5.65 -0.07
C ILE A 38 0.31 7.05 -0.03
N GLU A 39 0.75 7.55 -1.19
CA GLU A 39 1.62 8.73 -1.27
C GLU A 39 0.86 10.08 -1.27
N GLN A 40 -0.48 10.08 -1.41
CA GLN A 40 -1.29 11.31 -1.46
C GLN A 40 -2.29 11.51 -0.30
N ALA A 41 -2.09 10.89 0.86
CA ALA A 41 -2.97 11.14 2.01
C ALA A 41 -2.99 12.62 2.48
N ALA A 42 -1.94 13.40 2.18
CA ALA A 42 -1.76 14.75 2.72
C ALA A 42 -2.27 15.90 1.83
N ARG A 43 -2.59 15.67 0.55
CA ARG A 43 -2.96 16.76 -0.39
C ARG A 43 -4.44 17.13 -0.37
N ARG A 44 -5.29 16.30 0.22
CA ARG A 44 -6.71 16.58 0.43
C ARG A 44 -6.91 16.93 1.90
N THR A 45 -7.06 18.22 2.19
CA THR A 45 -7.56 18.72 3.47
C THR A 45 -8.83 17.95 3.87
N GLY A 46 -8.76 17.22 4.99
CA GLY A 46 -9.76 16.25 5.40
C GLY A 46 -9.29 14.83 5.10
N MET A 47 -8.52 14.26 6.04
CA MET A 47 -7.98 12.91 5.96
C MET A 47 -9.10 11.94 5.56
N PRO A 48 -9.06 11.32 4.36
CA PRO A 48 -10.08 10.35 4.00
C PRO A 48 -10.01 9.20 5.02
N GLU A 49 -11.15 8.81 5.57
CA GLU A 49 -11.24 7.57 6.34
C GLU A 49 -10.77 6.43 5.43
N LEU A 50 -9.54 5.98 5.66
CA LEU A 50 -8.98 4.83 4.95
C LEU A 50 -9.65 3.58 5.53
N SER A 51 -10.61 3.02 4.81
CA SER A 51 -11.19 1.72 5.14
C SER A 51 -10.42 0.62 4.41
N TYR A 52 -10.04 -0.41 5.16
CA TYR A 52 -9.45 -1.64 4.63
C TYR A 52 -10.41 -2.80 4.91
N GLU A 53 -10.77 -3.55 3.88
CA GLU A 53 -11.56 -4.76 4.01
C GLU A 53 -10.84 -5.90 3.29
N LYS A 54 -10.57 -6.98 4.03
CA LYS A 54 -10.06 -8.22 3.45
C LYS A 54 -11.23 -9.08 3.02
N ILE A 55 -11.44 -9.21 1.71
CA ILE A 55 -12.43 -10.13 1.15
C ILE A 55 -11.79 -11.53 1.05
N PRO A 56 -12.28 -12.54 1.79
CA PRO A 56 -11.84 -13.92 1.59
C PRO A 56 -12.37 -14.44 0.24
N ALA A 57 -11.53 -15.21 -0.45
CA ALA A 57 -11.88 -15.89 -1.70
C ALA A 57 -12.85 -17.07 -1.47
#